data_AF-A0A7S0TCF5-F1
#
_entry.id   AF-A0A7S0TCF5-F1
#
_cell.length_a   1.000
_cell.length_b   1.000
_cell.length_c   1.000
_cell.angle_alpha   90.00
_cell.angle_beta   90.00
_cell.angle_gamma   90.00
#
_symmetry.space_group_name_H-M   'P 1'
#
loop_
_entity.id
_entity.type
_entity.pdbx_description
1 polymer ?
#
loop_
_entity_poly.entity_id
_entity_poly.type
_entity_poly.pdbx_seq_one_letter_code
_entity_poly.pdbx_strand_id
1 'polypeptide(L)'
;MIDSSKFEIIKVGLQCFQGKSLVNSISLKVGETEFKRHAKEILKYGAGVVVMAFDEQGQAATKAEKIRICQRAYDILCHPRHGVNFPPEDIIFDPNILTICTGIAEHN
;
A
#
# COMPACT_ATOMS: atom_id res chain seq x y z
N MET A 1 6.42 3.01 -12.58
CA MET A 1 5.61 3.17 -11.36
C MET A 1 4.42 4.05 -11.71
N ILE A 2 3.20 3.61 -11.44
CA ILE A 2 1.95 4.34 -11.70
C ILE A 2 1.54 5.00 -10.38
N ASP A 3 1.60 6.33 -10.32
CA ASP A 3 1.44 7.08 -9.08
C ASP A 3 0.11 7.87 -9.06
N SER A 4 -0.82 7.48 -8.20
CA SER A 4 -2.08 8.19 -8.01
C SER A 4 -2.77 7.84 -6.71
N SER A 5 -3.46 8.82 -6.12
CA SER A 5 -4.38 8.62 -4.98
C SER A 5 -5.75 8.05 -5.39
N LYS A 6 -6.02 7.96 -6.70
CA LYS A 6 -7.28 7.50 -7.29
C LYS A 6 -7.10 6.14 -7.93
N PHE A 7 -7.77 5.13 -7.40
CA PHE A 7 -7.60 3.76 -7.88
C PHE A 7 -8.10 3.58 -9.33
N GLU A 8 -9.08 4.37 -9.76
CA GLU A 8 -9.54 4.41 -11.15
C GLU A 8 -8.44 4.85 -12.13
N ILE A 9 -7.55 5.78 -11.72
CA ILE A 9 -6.40 6.20 -12.53
C ILE A 9 -5.34 5.10 -12.55
N ILE A 10 -5.08 4.47 -11.41
CA ILE A 10 -4.19 3.29 -11.32
C ILE A 10 -4.66 2.21 -12.31
N LYS A 11 -5.96 1.89 -12.32
CA LYS A 11 -6.53 0.86 -13.19
C LYS A 11 -6.36 1.18 -14.67
N VAL A 12 -6.61 2.42 -15.09
CA VAL A 12 -6.37 2.85 -16.47
C VAL A 12 -4.88 2.72 -16.80
N GLY A 13 -3.99 3.14 -15.90
CA GLY A 13 -2.55 2.97 -16.06
C GLY A 13 -2.16 1.50 -16.28
N LEU A 14 -2.64 0.59 -15.42
CA LEU A 14 -2.35 -0.85 -15.50
C LEU A 14 -2.75 -1.46 -16.86
N GLN A 15 -3.81 -0.96 -17.49
CA GLN A 15 -4.24 -1.41 -18.82
C GLN A 15 -3.31 -0.96 -19.96
N CYS A 16 -2.49 0.06 -19.74
CA CYS A 16 -1.62 0.64 -20.76
C CYS A 16 -0.19 0.08 -20.75
N PHE A 17 0.25 -0.57 -19.67
CA PHE A 17 1.62 -1.09 -19.57
C PHE A 17 1.70 -2.56 -20.02
N GLN A 18 2.61 -2.86 -20.95
CA GLN A 18 2.87 -4.22 -21.42
C GLN A 18 3.78 -5.04 -20.48
N GLY A 19 4.72 -4.36 -19.81
CA GLY A 19 5.66 -4.98 -18.86
C GLY A 19 5.13 -5.00 -17.43
N LYS A 20 5.89 -5.65 -16.53
CA LYS A 20 5.59 -5.64 -15.08
C LYS A 20 5.68 -4.22 -14.54
N SER A 21 4.54 -3.65 -14.21
CA SER A 21 4.43 -2.32 -13.63
C SER A 21 4.44 -2.37 -12.09
N LEU A 22 4.51 -1.20 -11.47
CA LEU A 22 4.51 -1.02 -10.02
C LEU A 22 3.49 0.06 -9.67
N VAL A 23 2.53 -0.26 -8.80
CA VAL A 23 1.49 0.68 -8.35
C VAL A 23 1.96 1.46 -7.13
N ASN A 24 1.87 2.79 -7.18
CA ASN A 24 2.03 3.68 -6.04
C ASN A 24 0.72 4.44 -5.81
N SER A 25 -0.12 4.06 -4.84
CA SER A 25 0.02 2.98 -3.85
C SER A 25 -1.37 2.49 -3.43
N ILE A 26 -1.42 1.48 -2.57
CA ILE A 26 -2.63 1.11 -1.81
C ILE A 26 -2.36 1.22 -0.31
N SER A 27 -3.43 1.29 0.49
CA SER A 27 -3.32 1.34 1.95
C SER A 27 -4.60 0.85 2.62
N LEU A 28 -4.55 0.61 3.93
CA LEU A 28 -5.70 0.21 4.74
C LEU A 28 -6.63 1.37 5.08
N LYS A 29 -6.34 2.61 4.63
CA LYS A 29 -7.18 3.81 4.83
C LYS A 29 -8.65 3.60 4.44
N VAL A 30 -8.89 2.82 3.39
CA VAL A 30 -10.23 2.53 2.85
C VAL A 30 -10.86 1.28 3.48
N GLY A 31 -10.23 0.72 4.51
CA GLY A 31 -10.63 -0.53 5.15
C GLY A 31 -10.11 -1.78 4.43
N GLU A 32 -10.09 -2.89 5.16
CA GLU A 32 -9.53 -4.17 4.70
C GLU A 32 -10.22 -4.72 3.44
N THR A 33 -11.54 -4.59 3.31
CA THR A 33 -12.28 -5.11 2.15
C THR A 33 -11.82 -4.46 0.85
N GLU A 34 -11.74 -3.13 0.82
CA GLU A 34 -11.32 -2.38 -0.36
C GLU A 34 -9.81 -2.54 -0.61
N PHE A 35 -8.99 -2.61 0.43
CA PHE A 35 -7.57 -2.93 0.31
C PHE A 35 -7.35 -4.29 -0.39
N LYS A 36 -8.06 -5.35 0.03
CA LYS A 36 -8.01 -6.67 -0.63
C LYS A 36 -8.52 -6.59 -2.07
N ARG A 37 -9.60 -5.85 -2.33
CA ARG A 37 -10.15 -5.68 -3.68
C ARG A 37 -9.11 -5.04 -4.61
N HIS A 38 -8.46 -3.97 -4.16
CA HIS A 38 -7.39 -3.31 -4.89
C HIS A 38 -6.20 -4.25 -5.14
N ALA A 39 -5.72 -4.95 -4.10
CA ALA A 39 -4.62 -5.89 -4.24
C ALA A 39 -4.92 -7.00 -5.25
N LYS A 40 -6.11 -7.60 -5.19
CA LYS A 40 -6.53 -8.63 -6.16
C LYS A 40 -6.59 -8.08 -7.58
N GLU A 41 -7.05 -6.84 -7.77
CA GLU A 41 -7.07 -6.23 -9.10
C GLU A 41 -5.65 -6.01 -9.62
N ILE A 42 -4.73 -5.48 -8.81
CA ILE A 42 -3.31 -5.29 -9.17
C ILE A 42 -2.68 -6.64 -9.57
N LEU A 43 -2.95 -7.70 -8.80
CA LEU A 43 -2.43 -9.05 -9.05
C LEU A 43 -2.87 -9.60 -10.42
N LYS A 44 -4.09 -9.28 -10.90
CA LYS A 44 -4.55 -9.70 -12.23
C LYS A 44 -3.71 -9.12 -13.37
N TYR A 45 -3.08 -7.97 -13.16
CA TYR A 45 -2.17 -7.36 -14.12
C TYR A 45 -0.71 -7.78 -13.91
N GLY A 46 -0.44 -8.65 -12.91
CA GLY A 46 0.92 -9.09 -12.57
C GLY A 46 1.84 -7.97 -12.09
N ALA A 47 1.28 -6.87 -11.58
CA ALA A 47 2.03 -5.71 -11.13
C ALA A 47 2.47 -5.83 -9.66
N GLY A 48 3.60 -5.21 -9.31
CA GLY A 48 4.01 -5.00 -7.92
C GLY A 48 3.23 -3.83 -7.29
N VAL A 49 3.36 -3.70 -5.97
CA VAL A 49 2.60 -2.67 -5.23
C VAL A 49 3.40 -2.02 -4.11
N VAL A 50 3.30 -0.70 -4.03
CA VAL A 50 3.68 0.08 -2.84
C VAL A 50 2.50 0.07 -1.87
N VAL A 51 2.77 -0.29 -0.62
CA VAL A 51 1.81 -0.30 0.48
C VAL A 51 2.21 0.77 1.48
N MET A 52 1.37 1.81 1.59
CA MET A 52 1.60 2.90 2.55
C MET A 52 1.28 2.44 3.97
N ALA A 53 2.06 2.90 4.95
CA ALA A 53 1.72 2.78 6.36
C ALA A 53 0.60 3.78 6.75
N PHE A 54 -0.60 3.54 6.23
CA PHE A 54 -1.82 4.31 6.48
C PHE A 54 -2.98 3.32 6.64
N ASP A 55 -3.68 3.37 7.77
CA ASP A 55 -4.85 2.53 8.04
C ASP A 55 -6.10 3.34 8.41
N GLU A 56 -7.14 2.68 8.88
CA GLU A 56 -8.42 3.29 9.26
C GLU A 56 -8.27 4.33 10.39
N GLN A 57 -7.19 4.28 11.16
CA GLN A 57 -6.88 5.23 12.24
C GLN A 57 -6.01 6.41 11.78
N GLY A 58 -5.49 6.37 10.56
CA GLY A 58 -4.71 7.46 9.99
C GLY A 58 -3.32 7.05 9.51
N GLN A 59 -2.47 8.06 9.31
CA GLN A 59 -1.11 7.90 8.84
C GLN A 59 -0.16 7.53 9.98
N ALA A 60 0.71 6.53 9.77
CA ALA A 60 1.70 6.15 10.76
C ALA A 60 2.83 7.19 10.88
N ALA A 61 2.86 7.89 12.02
CA ALA A 61 3.94 8.80 12.39
C ALA A 61 5.05 8.12 13.22
N THR A 62 4.70 7.21 14.13
CA THR A 62 5.65 6.57 15.04
C THR A 62 6.21 5.26 14.48
N LYS A 63 7.38 4.83 14.95
CA LYS A 63 7.97 3.53 14.60
C LYS A 63 7.02 2.35 14.88
N ALA A 64 6.35 2.37 16.03
CA ALA A 64 5.43 1.30 16.43
C ALA A 64 4.25 1.19 15.46
N GLU A 65 3.66 2.32 15.07
CA GLU A 65 2.55 2.35 14.11
C GLU A 65 3.00 1.91 12.71
N LYS A 66 4.18 2.36 12.25
CA LYS A 66 4.74 1.94 10.96
C LYS A 66 4.88 0.42 10.90
N ILE A 67 5.44 -0.20 11.95
CA ILE A 67 5.58 -1.66 12.05
C ILE A 67 4.21 -2.35 12.11
N ARG A 68 3.30 -1.88 12.98
CA ARG A 68 1.96 -2.45 13.16
C ARG A 68 1.18 -2.51 11.85
N ILE A 69 1.14 -1.40 11.11
CA ILE A 69 0.37 -1.30 9.87
C ILE A 69 1.01 -2.15 8.76
N CYS A 70 2.34 -2.07 8.57
CA CYS A 70 3.02 -2.89 7.56
C CYS A 70 2.88 -4.39 7.84
N GLN A 71 2.97 -4.82 9.10
CA GLN A 71 2.80 -6.23 9.49
C GLN A 71 1.38 -6.73 9.22
N ARG A 72 0.36 -5.92 9.57
CA ARG A 72 -1.05 -6.23 9.28
C ARG A 72 -1.30 -6.31 7.77
N ALA A 73 -0.78 -5.36 7.00
CA ALA A 73 -0.91 -5.37 5.55
C ALA A 73 -0.23 -6.59 4.91
N TYR A 74 0.97 -6.96 5.38
CA TYR A 74 1.68 -8.16 4.93
C TYR A 74 0.86 -9.42 5.17
N ASP A 75 0.32 -9.59 6.37
CA ASP A 75 -0.53 -10.73 6.73
C ASP A 75 -1.78 -10.82 5.83
N ILE A 76 -2.47 -9.69 5.62
CA ILE A 76 -3.65 -9.63 4.74
C ILE A 76 -3.30 -9.98 3.29
N LEU A 77 -2.15 -9.53 2.78
CA LEU A 77 -1.74 -9.75 1.40
C LEU A 77 -1.24 -11.17 1.17
N CYS A 78 -0.41 -11.69 2.07
CA CYS A 78 0.37 -12.92 1.84
C CYS A 78 -0.26 -14.16 2.48
N HIS A 79 -0.92 -14.05 3.63
CA HIS A 79 -1.38 -15.23 4.35
C HIS A 79 -2.61 -15.83 3.66
N PRO A 80 -2.62 -17.15 3.34
CA PRO A 80 -3.68 -17.78 2.55
C PRO A 80 -5.10 -17.63 3.11
N ARG A 81 -5.26 -17.45 4.43
CA ARG A 81 -6.56 -17.25 5.10
C ARG A 81 -7.31 -16.01 4.60
N HIS A 82 -6.61 -15.00 4.07
CA HIS A 82 -7.22 -13.79 3.54
C HIS A 82 -7.60 -13.91 2.05
N GLY A 83 -7.12 -14.96 1.37
CA GLY A 83 -7.46 -15.28 -0.02
C GLY A 83 -6.97 -14.25 -1.06
N VAL A 84 -5.95 -13.44 -0.74
CA VAL A 84 -5.27 -12.53 -1.70
C VAL A 84 -4.09 -13.24 -2.35
N ASN A 85 -3.22 -13.89 -1.56
CA ASN A 85 -2.04 -14.63 -2.02
C ASN A 85 -1.09 -13.78 -2.88
N PHE A 86 -0.82 -12.55 -2.45
CA PHE A 86 0.11 -11.64 -3.12
C PHE A 86 1.56 -12.12 -2.89
N PRO A 87 2.42 -12.19 -3.93
CA PRO A 87 3.83 -12.56 -3.76
C PRO A 87 4.57 -11.53 -2.89
N PRO A 88 5.28 -11.93 -1.83
CA PRO A 88 5.95 -11.00 -0.93
C PRO A 88 7.08 -10.21 -1.63
N GLU A 89 7.74 -10.78 -2.64
CA GLU A 89 8.76 -10.12 -3.45
C GLU A 89 8.23 -8.95 -4.30
N ASP A 90 6.90 -8.86 -4.47
CA ASP A 90 6.22 -7.81 -5.24
C ASP A 90 5.64 -6.70 -4.35
N ILE A 91 5.92 -6.75 -3.04
CA ILE A 91 5.44 -5.78 -2.06
C ILE A 91 6.59 -4.83 -1.67
N ILE A 92 6.36 -3.54 -1.82
CA ILE A 92 7.24 -2.48 -1.31
C ILE A 92 6.50 -1.76 -0.20
N PHE A 93 7.04 -1.72 1.00
CA PHE A 93 6.46 -0.91 2.08
C PHE A 93 6.99 0.50 2.03
N ASP A 94 6.08 1.48 2.04
CA ASP A 94 6.40 2.88 2.31
C ASP A 94 5.99 3.20 3.76
N PRO A 95 6.96 3.28 4.69
CA PRO A 95 6.68 3.59 6.08
C PRO A 95 6.42 5.09 6.33
N ASN A 96 6.20 5.91 5.29
CA ASN A 96 6.04 7.37 5.32
C ASN A 96 7.28 8.11 5.81
N ILE A 97 8.07 8.64 4.88
CA ILE A 97 9.03 9.70 5.18
C ILE A 97 8.23 11.00 5.39
N LEU A 98 8.31 11.56 6.59
CA LEU A 98 7.58 12.78 6.98
C LEU A 98 8.54 13.95 7.13
N THR A 99 8.03 15.17 6.94
CA THR A 99 8.80 16.40 7.08
C THR A 99 9.22 16.61 8.54
N ILE A 100 10.50 16.92 8.75
CA ILE A 100 11.07 17.30 10.06
C ILE A 100 11.32 18.81 10.12
N CYS A 101 11.72 19.32 11.29
CA CYS A 101 12.06 20.73 11.50
C CYS A 101 10.92 21.71 11.18
N THR A 102 9.66 21.31 11.40
CA THR A 102 8.49 22.16 11.10
C THR A 102 8.14 23.14 12.23
N GLY A 103 8.89 23.14 13.34
CA GLY A 103 8.56 23.90 14.56
C GLY A 103 7.46 23.26 15.42
N ILE A 104 6.99 22.06 15.07
CA ILE A 104 6.04 21.26 15.85
C ILE A 104 6.83 20.21 16.62
N ALA A 105 6.59 20.08 17.94
CA ALA A 105 7.40 19.22 18.82
C ALA A 105 7.35 17.74 18.41
N GLU A 106 6.20 17.31 17.89
CA GLU A 106 5.92 15.97 17.38
C GLU A 106 6.67 15.63 16.08
N HIS A 107 7.33 16.60 15.42
CA HIS A 107 8.08 16.44 14.17
C HIS A 107 9.61 16.62 14.35
N ASN A 108 10.12 16.39 15.56
CA ASN A 108 11.54 16.30 15.88
C ASN A 108 12.09 14.88 15.77
#